data_AF-A0A661DUA2-F1
#
_entry.id   AF-A0A661DUA2-F1
#
_cell.length_a   1.000
_cell.length_b   1.000
_cell.length_c   1.000
_cell.angle_alpha   90.00
_cell.angle_beta   90.00
_cell.angle_gamma   90.00
#
_symmetry.space_group_name_H-M   'P 1'
#
loop_
_entity.id
_entity.type
_entity.pdbx_description
1 polymer ?
#
loop_
_entity_poly.entity_id
_entity_poly.type
_entity_poly.pdbx_seq_one_letter_code
_entity_poly.pdbx_strand_id
1 'polypeptide(L)'
;MGMPDEQTVEKKIRGIAEYKDAFATAFPGSDPAISYQNIAEAIAAFERTLITPSRFDDFLKGDADALNKAEQRGLEAFIKIDCKTCHDGVLVGGETYEPLGKEHPYENQTDQGMYTVTQDENDRMFFKVAPLRNVALTAPYFHDGKIATLDEAVRTMGKLQLDEELTDQQVSDITSFLKALTDKNREQYVK
;
A
#
# COMPACT_ATOMS: atom_id res chain seq x y z
N MET A 1 0.90 13.58 13.99
CA MET A 1 0.18 14.87 14.16
C MET A 1 0.85 15.84 15.15
N GLY A 2 1.96 15.49 15.83
CA GLY A 2 2.67 16.43 16.72
C GLY A 2 1.92 16.79 18.02
N MET A 3 1.01 15.92 18.47
CA MET A 3 0.28 16.09 19.72
C MET A 3 1.12 15.57 20.89
N PRO A 4 1.13 16.24 22.06
CA PRO A 4 2.07 15.93 23.15
C PRO A 4 1.72 14.65 23.92
N ASP A 5 0.44 14.34 24.07
CA ASP A 5 -0.07 13.17 24.79
C ASP A 5 -1.52 12.85 24.39
N GLU A 6 -2.00 11.69 24.81
CA GLU A 6 -3.36 11.19 24.55
C GLU A 6 -4.42 12.10 25.19
N GLN A 7 -4.18 12.59 26.41
CA GLN A 7 -5.15 13.43 27.14
C GLN A 7 -5.42 14.76 26.42
N THR A 8 -4.40 15.31 25.75
CA THR A 8 -4.52 16.55 24.97
C THR A 8 -5.39 16.32 23.73
N VAL A 9 -5.28 15.15 23.08
CA VAL A 9 -6.16 14.76 21.98
C VAL A 9 -7.60 14.64 22.47
N GLU A 10 -7.82 13.87 23.54
CA GLU A 10 -9.15 13.69 24.12
C GLU A 10 -9.79 15.03 24.52
N LYS A 11 -9.02 15.92 25.16
CA LYS A 11 -9.51 17.24 25.58
C LYS A 11 -9.94 18.08 24.39
N LYS A 12 -9.20 18.05 23.27
CA LYS A 12 -9.58 18.76 22.05
C LYS A 12 -10.90 18.22 21.49
N ILE A 13 -11.05 16.89 21.39
CA ILE A 13 -12.27 16.26 20.86
C ILE A 13 -13.47 16.48 21.79
N ARG A 14 -13.29 16.35 23.11
CA ARG A 14 -14.32 16.66 24.12
C ARG A 14 -14.77 18.13 24.10
N GLY A 15 -13.95 19.03 23.54
CA GLY A 15 -14.28 20.45 23.38
C GLY A 15 -15.31 20.73 22.28
N ILE A 16 -15.57 19.78 21.38
CA ILE A 16 -16.48 19.91 20.24
C ILE A 16 -17.83 19.30 20.62
N ALA A 17 -18.90 20.09 20.58
CA ALA A 17 -20.21 19.68 21.08
C ALA A 17 -20.76 18.48 20.31
N GLU A 18 -20.62 18.51 18.98
CA GLU A 18 -21.11 17.50 18.04
C GLU A 18 -20.45 16.13 18.27
N TYR A 19 -19.19 16.10 18.69
CA TYR A 19 -18.51 14.83 18.97
C TYR A 19 -18.97 14.17 20.26
N LYS A 20 -19.49 14.92 21.25
CA LYS A 20 -20.00 14.31 22.49
C LYS A 20 -21.15 13.36 22.18
N ASP A 21 -22.12 13.85 21.42
CA ASP A 21 -23.31 13.08 21.05
C ASP A 21 -22.96 11.95 20.08
N ALA A 22 -22.07 12.21 19.11
CA ALA A 22 -21.61 11.20 18.16
C ALA A 22 -20.87 10.04 18.84
N PHE A 23 -19.94 10.32 19.76
CA PHE A 23 -19.20 9.28 20.48
C PHE A 23 -20.07 8.53 21.48
N ALA A 24 -20.99 9.20 22.19
CA ALA A 24 -21.94 8.51 23.06
C ALA A 24 -22.84 7.54 22.28
N THR A 25 -23.21 7.91 21.05
CA THR A 25 -23.99 7.05 20.15
C THR A 25 -23.17 5.89 19.59
N ALA A 26 -21.93 6.15 19.15
CA ALA A 26 -21.06 5.15 18.54
C ALA A 26 -20.49 4.14 19.54
N PHE A 27 -20.29 4.54 20.80
CA PHE A 27 -19.68 3.72 21.86
C PHE A 27 -20.59 3.63 23.10
N PRO A 28 -21.77 2.99 22.99
CA PRO A 28 -22.68 2.88 24.10
C PRO A 28 -22.06 2.06 25.24
N GLY A 29 -22.07 2.61 26.46
CA GLY A 29 -21.52 1.95 27.65
C GLY A 29 -20.04 2.23 27.94
N SER A 30 -19.33 2.97 27.08
CA SER A 30 -18.01 3.50 27.39
C SER A 30 -18.11 4.76 28.26
N ASP A 31 -17.35 4.80 29.35
CA ASP A 31 -17.21 5.99 30.21
C ASP A 31 -15.72 6.25 30.54
N PRO A 32 -15.10 7.31 30.00
CA PRO A 32 -15.66 8.29 29.08
C PRO A 32 -15.86 7.72 27.66
N ALA A 33 -16.96 8.09 26.99
CA ALA A 33 -17.21 7.69 25.59
C ALA A 33 -16.16 8.24 24.61
N ILE A 34 -15.67 9.46 24.86
CA ILE A 34 -14.51 10.02 24.17
C ILE A 34 -13.25 9.62 24.94
N SER A 35 -12.61 8.55 24.48
CA SER A 35 -11.29 8.07 24.93
C SER A 35 -10.35 7.98 23.73
N TYR A 36 -9.03 7.99 23.97
CA TYR A 36 -8.04 7.82 22.92
C TYR A 36 -8.24 6.51 22.13
N GLN A 37 -8.58 5.43 22.84
CA GLN A 37 -8.92 4.13 22.25
C GLN A 37 -10.14 4.24 21.32
N ASN A 38 -11.24 4.85 21.76
CA ASN A 38 -12.44 4.97 20.94
C ASN A 38 -12.22 5.88 19.72
N ILE A 39 -11.36 6.90 19.84
CA ILE A 39 -10.94 7.72 18.69
C ILE A 39 -10.21 6.86 17.65
N ALA A 40 -9.25 6.04 18.10
CA ALA A 40 -8.53 5.12 17.22
C ALA A 40 -9.47 4.08 16.59
N GLU A 41 -10.41 3.53 17.36
CA GLU A 41 -11.40 2.57 16.85
C GLU A 41 -12.34 3.19 15.82
N ALA A 42 -12.79 4.42 16.02
CA ALA A 42 -13.62 5.13 15.04
C ALA A 42 -12.88 5.36 13.71
N ILE A 43 -11.61 5.76 13.77
CA ILE A 43 -10.75 5.93 12.58
C ILE A 43 -10.56 4.57 11.89
N ALA A 44 -10.18 3.54 12.63
CA ALA A 44 -9.99 2.19 12.08
C ALA A 44 -11.29 1.63 11.48
N ALA A 45 -12.46 1.92 12.08
CA ALA A 45 -13.76 1.52 11.53
C ALA A 45 -14.03 2.23 10.20
N PHE A 46 -13.75 3.53 10.09
CA PHE A 46 -13.83 4.27 8.85
C PHE A 46 -12.86 3.71 7.78
N GLU A 47 -11.60 3.46 8.13
CA GLU A 47 -10.59 2.91 7.21
C GLU A 47 -10.99 1.54 6.64
N ARG A 48 -11.65 0.68 7.42
CA ARG A 48 -12.20 -0.61 6.94
C ARG A 48 -13.28 -0.44 5.86
N THR A 49 -13.90 0.73 5.75
CA THR A 49 -14.87 1.02 4.67
C THR A 49 -14.21 1.48 3.38
N LEU A 50 -12.91 1.82 3.39
CA LEU A 50 -12.17 2.34 2.23
C LEU A 50 -11.75 1.23 1.25
N ILE A 51 -12.70 0.35 0.91
CA ILE A 51 -12.50 -0.74 -0.03
C ILE A 51 -12.55 -0.20 -1.46
N THR A 52 -11.54 -0.53 -2.27
CA THR A 52 -11.33 0.01 -3.62
C THR A 52 -11.27 -1.10 -4.68
N PRO A 53 -12.44 -1.65 -5.10
CA PRO A 53 -12.47 -2.68 -6.13
C PRO A 53 -12.05 -2.11 -7.50
N SER A 54 -11.27 -2.90 -8.22
CA SER A 54 -10.62 -2.61 -9.48
C SER A 54 -11.12 -3.55 -10.60
N ARG A 55 -10.70 -3.31 -11.84
CA ARG A 55 -10.98 -4.23 -12.96
C ARG A 55 -10.31 -5.60 -12.77
N PHE A 56 -9.19 -5.65 -12.06
CA PHE A 56 -8.57 -6.94 -11.72
C PHE A 56 -9.46 -7.82 -10.83
N ASP A 57 -10.28 -7.23 -9.97
CA ASP A 57 -11.24 -7.99 -9.15
C ASP A 57 -12.34 -8.65 -9.98
N ASP A 58 -12.79 -7.98 -11.06
CA ASP A 58 -13.78 -8.53 -11.99
C ASP A 58 -13.14 -9.67 -12.83
N PHE A 59 -11.89 -9.49 -13.25
CA PHE A 59 -11.10 -10.52 -13.91
C PHE A 59 -10.96 -11.79 -13.06
N LEU A 60 -10.62 -11.65 -11.77
CA LEU A 60 -10.52 -12.77 -10.84
C LEU A 60 -11.87 -13.46 -10.57
N LYS A 61 -12.99 -12.78 -10.80
CA LYS A 61 -14.35 -13.37 -10.72
C LYS A 61 -14.79 -14.07 -12.01
N GLY A 62 -13.94 -14.10 -13.03
CA GLY A 62 -14.17 -14.83 -14.27
C GLY A 62 -14.50 -13.96 -15.48
N ASP A 63 -14.51 -12.63 -15.35
CA ASP A 63 -14.67 -11.73 -16.49
C ASP A 63 -13.31 -11.54 -17.21
N ALA A 64 -13.00 -12.43 -18.14
CA ALA A 64 -11.74 -12.39 -18.89
C ALA A 64 -11.57 -11.11 -19.73
N ASP A 65 -12.65 -10.39 -20.03
CA ASP A 65 -12.63 -9.17 -20.83
C ASP A 65 -12.48 -7.89 -19.96
N ALA A 66 -12.52 -8.03 -18.62
CA ALA A 66 -12.25 -6.92 -17.70
C ALA A 66 -10.83 -6.36 -17.84
N LEU A 67 -9.87 -7.21 -18.26
CA LEU A 67 -8.52 -6.82 -18.64
C LEU A 67 -8.34 -6.86 -20.15
N ASN A 68 -7.77 -5.80 -20.71
CA ASN A 68 -7.38 -5.78 -22.12
C ASN A 68 -6.13 -6.66 -22.37
N LYS A 69 -5.75 -6.82 -23.65
CA LYS A 69 -4.62 -7.70 -24.01
C LYS A 69 -3.27 -7.24 -23.47
N ALA A 70 -3.02 -5.94 -23.29
CA ALA A 70 -1.78 -5.45 -22.70
C ALA A 70 -1.73 -5.74 -21.19
N GLU A 71 -2.85 -5.53 -20.50
CA GLU A 71 -2.99 -5.83 -19.07
C GLU A 71 -2.85 -7.34 -18.79
N GLN A 72 -3.43 -8.19 -19.64
CA GLN A 72 -3.25 -9.65 -19.53
C GLN A 72 -1.79 -10.08 -19.73
N ARG A 73 -1.08 -9.50 -20.71
CA ARG A 73 0.37 -9.74 -20.88
C ARG A 73 1.16 -9.23 -19.68
N GLY A 74 0.76 -8.09 -19.11
CA GLY A 74 1.35 -7.51 -17.91
C GLY A 74 1.23 -8.42 -16.70
N LEU A 75 0.04 -8.96 -16.45
CA LEU A 75 -0.19 -9.94 -15.40
C LEU A 75 0.65 -11.20 -15.60
N GLU A 76 0.72 -11.71 -16.84
CA GLU A 76 1.55 -12.87 -17.17
C GLU A 76 3.03 -12.59 -16.92
N ALA A 77 3.54 -11.43 -17.34
CA ALA A 77 4.91 -11.00 -17.09
C ALA A 77 5.20 -10.87 -15.58
N PHE A 78 4.30 -10.21 -14.83
CA PHE A 78 4.39 -10.05 -13.38
C PHE A 78 4.50 -11.39 -12.64
N ILE A 79 3.77 -12.41 -13.10
CA ILE A 79 3.81 -13.77 -12.55
C ILE A 79 5.12 -14.48 -12.94
N LYS A 80 5.54 -14.38 -14.20
CA LYS A 80 6.70 -15.10 -14.77
C LYS A 80 8.06 -14.56 -14.29
N ILE A 81 8.16 -13.25 -14.15
CA ILE A 81 9.35 -12.56 -13.60
C ILE A 81 9.44 -12.75 -12.08
N ASP A 82 8.39 -13.30 -11.46
CA ASP A 82 8.33 -13.66 -10.05
C ASP A 82 8.04 -12.50 -9.07
N CYS A 83 7.51 -11.38 -9.58
CA CYS A 83 7.02 -10.28 -8.73
C CYS A 83 5.94 -10.76 -7.74
N LYS A 84 5.12 -11.73 -8.15
CA LYS A 84 4.06 -12.34 -7.33
C LYS A 84 4.55 -12.96 -6.03
N THR A 85 5.84 -13.34 -5.93
CA THR A 85 6.34 -14.05 -4.73
C THR A 85 6.23 -13.18 -3.48
N CYS A 86 6.40 -11.86 -3.63
CA CYS A 86 6.22 -10.91 -2.55
C CYS A 86 4.89 -10.15 -2.67
N HIS A 87 4.39 -9.96 -3.90
CA HIS A 87 3.19 -9.18 -4.19
C HIS A 87 2.00 -10.08 -4.56
N ASP A 88 1.43 -10.76 -3.58
CA ASP A 88 0.30 -11.68 -3.73
C ASP A 88 -0.93 -11.32 -2.87
N GLY A 89 -1.91 -12.23 -2.85
CA GLY A 89 -3.10 -12.08 -2.04
C GLY A 89 -4.06 -10.98 -2.51
N VAL A 90 -5.00 -10.62 -1.63
CA VAL A 90 -6.09 -9.69 -1.95
C VAL A 90 -5.56 -8.29 -2.25
N LEU A 91 -4.45 -7.89 -1.63
CA LEU A 91 -3.87 -6.56 -1.73
C LEU A 91 -2.69 -6.48 -2.71
N VAL A 92 -2.28 -7.62 -3.29
CA VAL A 92 -1.13 -7.73 -4.19
C VAL A 92 0.14 -7.23 -3.46
N GLY A 93 0.40 -7.82 -2.30
CA GLY A 93 1.40 -7.41 -1.31
C GLY A 93 0.75 -7.10 0.05
N GLY A 94 1.57 -6.80 1.05
CA GLY A 94 1.08 -6.37 2.37
C GLY A 94 1.25 -7.37 3.51
N GLU A 95 1.45 -8.64 3.19
CA GLU A 95 1.41 -9.77 4.13
C GLU A 95 2.79 -10.17 4.66
N THR A 96 3.87 -9.84 3.94
CA THR A 96 5.25 -10.19 4.33
C THR A 96 6.12 -8.95 4.51
N TYR A 97 7.27 -9.18 5.16
CA TYR A 97 8.38 -8.25 5.22
C TYR A 97 9.53 -8.85 4.42
N GLU A 98 10.09 -8.08 3.51
CA GLU A 98 11.14 -8.54 2.60
C GLU A 98 12.30 -7.56 2.58
N PRO A 99 13.54 -8.03 2.33
CA PRO A 99 14.68 -7.14 2.20
C PRO A 99 14.54 -6.32 0.91
N LEU A 100 14.63 -5.00 1.02
CA LEU A 100 14.78 -4.13 -0.13
C LEU A 100 16.26 -4.10 -0.55
N GLY A 101 16.51 -4.61 -1.75
CA GLY A 101 17.82 -4.80 -2.33
C GLY A 101 18.40 -6.20 -2.12
N LYS A 102 17.56 -7.23 -2.28
CA LYS A 102 17.94 -8.64 -2.13
C LYS A 102 19.14 -9.04 -3.00
N GLU A 103 19.12 -8.64 -4.26
CA GLU A 103 20.18 -8.96 -5.23
C GLU A 103 21.16 -7.78 -5.38
N HIS A 104 20.63 -6.55 -5.41
CA HIS A 104 21.43 -5.32 -5.45
C HIS A 104 20.94 -4.33 -4.43
N PRO A 105 21.82 -3.67 -3.65
CA PRO A 105 21.40 -2.78 -2.58
C PRO A 105 20.65 -1.55 -3.11
N TYR A 106 19.59 -1.15 -2.42
CA TYR A 106 18.97 0.16 -2.67
C TYR A 106 19.94 1.29 -2.32
N GLU A 107 19.95 2.37 -3.10
CA GLU A 107 20.92 3.45 -2.90
C GLU A 107 20.77 4.12 -1.53
N ASN A 108 19.52 4.30 -1.06
CA ASN A 108 19.27 4.89 0.24
C ASN A 108 19.34 3.82 1.35
N GLN A 109 20.35 3.95 2.20
CA GLN A 109 20.57 3.10 3.36
C GLN A 109 20.35 3.86 4.69
N THR A 110 19.74 5.06 4.68
CA THR A 110 19.51 5.80 5.92
C THR A 110 18.37 5.23 6.76
N ASP A 111 17.32 4.75 6.08
CA ASP A 111 16.23 4.03 6.71
C ASP A 111 16.58 2.54 6.71
N GLN A 112 16.64 1.94 7.90
CA GLN A 112 17.03 0.54 8.09
C GLN A 112 15.83 -0.39 8.22
N GLY A 113 14.60 0.11 8.03
CA GLY A 113 13.38 -0.69 8.05
C GLY A 113 13.12 -1.31 9.42
N MET A 114 12.74 -2.59 9.43
CA MET A 114 12.37 -3.32 10.65
C MET A 114 13.41 -3.26 11.76
N TYR A 115 14.70 -3.19 11.43
CA TYR A 115 15.78 -3.04 12.39
C TYR A 115 15.54 -1.89 13.39
N THR A 116 14.94 -0.77 12.96
CA THR A 116 14.70 0.38 13.85
C THR A 116 13.71 0.05 14.97
N VAL A 117 12.91 -1.00 14.81
CA VAL A 117 11.94 -1.49 15.79
C VAL A 117 12.48 -2.71 16.54
N THR A 118 13.00 -3.70 15.82
CA THR A 118 13.36 -5.01 16.41
C THR A 118 14.75 -5.04 17.03
N GLN A 119 15.66 -4.20 16.54
CA GLN A 119 17.10 -4.22 16.86
C GLN A 119 17.82 -5.54 16.50
N ASP A 120 17.21 -6.41 15.68
CA ASP A 120 17.84 -7.62 15.15
C ASP A 120 18.59 -7.29 13.85
N GLU A 121 19.89 -7.56 13.81
CA GLU A 121 20.74 -7.28 12.64
C GLU A 121 20.27 -8.00 11.37
N ASN A 122 19.53 -9.12 11.49
CA ASN A 122 18.96 -9.83 10.35
C ASN A 122 17.75 -9.12 9.73
N ASP A 123 17.16 -8.14 10.42
CA ASP A 123 16.00 -7.36 9.97
C ASP A 123 16.41 -6.05 9.28
N ARG A 124 17.70 -5.85 9.00
CA ARG A 124 18.18 -4.66 8.27
C ARG A 124 17.61 -4.62 6.86
N MET A 125 17.09 -3.46 6.49
CA MET A 125 16.48 -3.21 5.18
C MET A 125 15.25 -4.07 4.88
N PHE A 126 14.68 -4.75 5.89
CA PHE A 126 13.39 -5.39 5.74
C PHE A 126 12.28 -4.34 5.84
N PHE A 127 11.43 -4.29 4.83
CA PHE A 127 10.25 -3.44 4.81
C PHE A 127 9.02 -4.29 4.58
N LYS A 128 7.88 -3.84 5.13
CA LYS A 128 6.60 -4.44 4.80
C LYS A 128 6.38 -4.27 3.30
N VAL A 129 6.11 -5.36 2.59
CA VAL A 129 5.80 -5.29 1.16
C VAL A 129 4.57 -4.41 0.99
N ALA A 130 4.66 -3.36 0.17
CA ALA A 130 3.56 -2.43 -0.02
C ALA A 130 2.44 -3.10 -0.86
N PRO A 131 1.17 -2.97 -0.46
CA PRO A 131 0.03 -3.25 -1.34
C PRO A 131 0.15 -2.49 -2.66
N LEU A 132 -0.15 -3.15 -3.78
CA LEU A 132 -0.10 -2.51 -5.11
C LEU A 132 -1.45 -1.99 -5.62
N ARG A 133 -2.52 -2.12 -4.83
CA ARG A 133 -3.81 -1.48 -5.15
C ARG A 133 -3.63 0.04 -5.21
N ASN A 134 -4.16 0.65 -6.28
CA ASN A 134 -4.02 2.08 -6.58
C ASN A 134 -2.58 2.57 -6.77
N VAL A 135 -1.60 1.69 -7.01
CA VAL A 135 -0.18 2.08 -7.13
C VAL A 135 0.04 3.15 -8.21
N ALA A 136 -0.74 3.12 -9.29
CA ALA A 136 -0.67 4.12 -10.36
C ALA A 136 -1.09 5.55 -9.93
N LEU A 137 -1.67 5.72 -8.75
CA LEU A 137 -2.14 7.00 -8.20
C LEU A 137 -1.29 7.52 -7.03
N THR A 138 -0.33 6.75 -6.54
CA THR A 138 0.35 7.00 -5.27
C THR A 138 1.85 7.25 -5.43
N ALA A 139 2.26 7.81 -6.57
CA ALA A 139 3.61 8.33 -6.74
C ALA A 139 3.90 9.46 -5.73
N PRO A 140 5.18 9.67 -5.34
CA PRO A 140 6.35 8.88 -5.71
C PRO A 140 6.48 7.56 -4.92
N TYR A 141 7.37 6.68 -5.36
CA TYR A 141 7.47 5.29 -4.90
C TYR A 141 8.62 5.05 -3.92
N PHE A 142 8.59 3.87 -3.28
CA PHE A 142 9.48 3.40 -2.20
C PHE A 142 9.28 4.15 -0.87
N HIS A 143 9.92 3.65 0.19
CA HIS A 143 9.77 4.15 1.56
C HIS A 143 10.22 5.61 1.72
N ASP A 144 11.11 6.08 0.84
CA ASP A 144 11.65 7.44 0.85
C ASP A 144 11.08 8.35 -0.25
N GLY A 145 10.17 7.83 -1.09
CA GLY A 145 9.51 8.62 -2.12
C GLY A 145 10.45 9.21 -3.18
N LYS A 146 11.60 8.59 -3.45
CA LYS A 146 12.58 9.13 -4.41
C LYS A 146 12.28 8.81 -5.86
N ILE A 147 11.57 7.73 -6.13
CA ILE A 147 11.30 7.29 -7.50
C ILE A 147 10.00 7.91 -8.01
N ALA A 148 10.07 8.69 -9.09
CA ALA A 148 8.96 9.55 -9.50
C ALA A 148 7.90 8.82 -10.33
N THR A 149 8.29 7.77 -11.08
CA THR A 149 7.43 7.14 -12.08
C THR A 149 7.25 5.65 -11.84
N LEU A 150 6.10 5.11 -12.26
CA LEU A 150 5.77 3.70 -12.06
C LEU A 150 6.70 2.81 -12.88
N ASP A 151 7.02 3.24 -14.11
CA ASP A 151 7.94 2.53 -15.00
C ASP A 151 9.34 2.41 -14.38
N GLU A 152 9.85 3.49 -13.80
CA GLU A 152 11.13 3.48 -13.08
C GLU A 152 11.05 2.56 -11.86
N ALA A 153 9.98 2.61 -11.07
CA ALA A 153 9.81 1.74 -9.92
C ALA A 153 9.80 0.25 -10.30
N VAL A 154 9.16 -0.12 -11.41
CA VAL A 154 9.17 -1.49 -11.93
C VAL A 154 10.55 -1.93 -12.38
N ARG A 155 11.30 -1.08 -13.10
CA ARG A 155 12.69 -1.38 -13.50
C ARG A 155 13.59 -1.55 -12.29
N THR A 156 13.49 -0.62 -11.33
CA THR A 156 14.24 -0.67 -10.08
C THR A 156 13.94 -1.96 -9.32
N MET A 157 12.67 -2.38 -9.20
CA MET A 157 12.35 -3.65 -8.54
C MET A 157 12.88 -4.86 -9.28
N GLY A 158 12.77 -4.91 -10.61
CA GLY A 158 13.36 -5.96 -11.44
C GLY A 158 14.85 -6.11 -11.16
N LYS A 159 15.59 -4.98 -11.13
CA LYS A 159 17.02 -5.00 -10.84
C LYS A 159 17.32 -5.40 -9.40
N LEU A 160 16.78 -4.68 -8.42
CA LEU A 160 17.19 -4.80 -7.01
C LEU A 160 16.75 -6.11 -6.36
N GLN A 161 15.60 -6.65 -6.75
CA GLN A 161 15.03 -7.84 -6.11
C GLN A 161 15.30 -9.14 -6.88
N LEU A 162 15.53 -9.06 -8.19
CA LEU A 162 15.54 -10.23 -9.07
C LEU A 162 16.77 -10.29 -10.00
N ASP A 163 17.63 -9.27 -10.01
CA ASP A 163 18.73 -9.08 -10.98
C ASP A 163 18.29 -9.13 -12.45
N GLU A 164 17.06 -8.68 -12.72
CA GLU A 164 16.46 -8.69 -14.05
C GLU A 164 16.50 -7.31 -14.71
N GLU A 165 17.08 -7.24 -15.91
CA GLU A 165 17.06 -6.05 -16.76
C GLU A 165 15.81 -6.07 -17.67
N LEU A 166 14.72 -5.48 -17.17
CA LEU A 166 13.44 -5.50 -17.88
C LEU A 166 13.47 -4.66 -19.16
N THR A 167 13.01 -5.25 -20.26
CA THR A 167 12.80 -4.55 -21.53
C THR A 167 11.69 -3.51 -21.42
N ASP A 168 11.70 -2.51 -22.30
CA ASP A 168 10.66 -1.47 -22.34
C ASP A 168 9.25 -2.06 -22.52
N GLN A 169 9.13 -3.14 -23.31
CA GLN A 169 7.86 -3.81 -23.51
C GLN A 169 7.37 -4.52 -22.24
N GLN A 170 8.27 -5.19 -21.50
CA GLN A 170 7.91 -5.82 -20.23
C GLN A 170 7.48 -4.77 -19.20
N VAL A 171 8.21 -3.66 -19.10
CA VAL A 171 7.86 -2.56 -18.20
C VAL A 171 6.50 -1.99 -18.57
N SER A 172 6.26 -1.69 -19.85
CA SER A 172 4.98 -1.16 -20.33
C SER A 172 3.81 -2.12 -20.09
N ASP A 173 3.99 -3.42 -20.33
CA ASP A 173 2.94 -4.41 -20.07
C ASP A 173 2.67 -4.54 -18.56
N ILE A 174 3.71 -4.64 -17.72
CA ILE A 174 3.56 -4.70 -16.25
C ILE A 174 2.88 -3.44 -15.72
N THR A 175 3.30 -2.24 -16.15
CA THR A 175 2.67 -1.00 -15.69
C THR A 175 1.23 -0.87 -16.16
N SER A 176 0.90 -1.43 -17.34
CA SER A 176 -0.50 -1.56 -17.78
C SER A 176 -1.32 -2.44 -16.81
N PHE A 177 -0.79 -3.60 -16.40
CA PHE A 177 -1.44 -4.42 -15.38
C PHE A 177 -1.59 -3.70 -14.04
N LEU A 178 -0.53 -3.05 -13.54
CA LEU A 178 -0.57 -2.31 -12.29
C LEU A 178 -1.60 -1.16 -12.30
N LYS A 179 -1.80 -0.52 -13.46
CA LYS A 179 -2.89 0.47 -13.65
C LYS A 179 -4.27 -0.15 -13.51
N ALA A 180 -4.46 -1.41 -13.91
CA ALA A 180 -5.72 -2.13 -13.74
C ALA A 180 -6.04 -2.53 -12.28
N LEU A 181 -5.09 -2.33 -11.35
CA LEU A 181 -5.29 -2.44 -9.89
C LEU A 181 -5.88 -1.17 -9.26
N THR A 182 -6.20 -0.15 -10.07
CA THR A 182 -6.80 1.10 -9.62
C THR A 182 -8.30 0.91 -9.37
N ASP A 183 -8.81 1.54 -8.30
CA ASP A 183 -10.25 1.67 -8.05
C ASP A 183 -11.00 2.10 -9.32
N LYS A 184 -12.05 1.36 -9.68
CA LYS A 184 -12.89 1.68 -10.85
C LYS A 184 -13.45 3.10 -10.82
N ASN A 185 -13.66 3.68 -9.63
CA ASN A 185 -14.16 5.05 -9.48
C ASN A 185 -13.07 6.13 -9.60
N ARG A 186 -11.81 5.73 -9.79
CA ARG A 186 -10.63 6.62 -9.82
C ARG A 186 -9.77 6.47 -11.06
N GLU A 187 -10.18 5.64 -12.03
CA GLU A 187 -9.40 5.39 -13.25
C GLU A 187 -9.11 6.67 -14.03
N GLN A 188 -9.99 7.67 -13.97
CA GLN A 188 -9.81 8.98 -14.59
C GLN A 188 -8.62 9.79 -14.04
N TYR A 189 -8.03 9.39 -12.91
CA TYR A 189 -6.87 10.04 -12.31
C TYR A 189 -5.54 9.35 -12.64
N VAL A 190 -5.59 8.20 -13.31
CA VAL A 190 -4.38 7.49 -13.74
C VAL A 190 -3.68 8.33 -14.81
N LYS A 191 -2.41 8.63 -14.58
CA LYS A 191 -1.54 9.37 -15.51
C LYS A 191 -0.84 8.45 -16.51
#